data_AF-A0A6I2U645-F1
#
_entry.id   AF-A0A6I2U645-F1
#
_cell.length_a   1.000
_cell.length_b   1.000
_cell.length_c   1.000
_cell.angle_alpha   90.00
_cell.angle_beta   90.00
_cell.angle_gamma   90.00
#
_symmetry.space_group_name_H-M   'P 1'
#
loop_
_entity.id
_entity.type
_entity.pdbx_description
1 polymer ?
#
loop_
_entity_poly.entity_id
_entity_poly.type
_entity_poly.pdbx_seq_one_letter_code
_entity_poly.pdbx_strand_id
1 'polypeptide(L)'
;MDIKSYIPEDLLEKYEFHNYNHALEIITQAFPEEWNELVTCLRKLNISVSDLQAAGGNETNIPKKFDDVLYPFGWREIRISGDLHIKFFPRQADQRGRFSNEPFEERVIEQYIDGHNIDFLKNRVAFDLEWNSKDQTFDRDLLAMRTYYDCDIISAGVIITRSQELNDVFKTVLDHDGKPIMRKYGASTTWMGKLLYRLNSRRNGGCPILAVGIRKACISDWTEGE
;
A
#
# COMPACT_ATOMS: atom_id res chain seq x y z
N MET A 1 -19.80 -10.03 -0.39
CA MET A 1 -19.02 -11.05 0.35
C MET A 1 -18.68 -10.45 1.71
N ASP A 2 -18.79 -11.22 2.79
CA ASP A 2 -18.47 -10.72 4.12
C ASP A 2 -16.96 -10.80 4.34
N ILE A 3 -16.29 -9.65 4.38
CA ILE A 3 -14.85 -9.53 4.66
C ILE A 3 -14.46 -10.23 5.98
N LYS A 4 -15.39 -10.33 6.94
CA LYS A 4 -15.15 -10.98 8.23
C LYS A 4 -14.87 -12.47 8.16
N SER A 5 -15.28 -13.16 7.08
CA SER A 5 -14.97 -14.59 6.93
C SER A 5 -13.53 -14.87 6.53
N TYR A 6 -12.79 -13.85 6.07
CA TYR A 6 -11.42 -13.97 5.57
C TYR A 6 -10.38 -13.35 6.52
N ILE A 7 -10.83 -12.51 7.46
CA ILE A 7 -9.97 -11.76 8.37
C ILE A 7 -10.14 -12.31 9.78
N PRO A 8 -9.05 -12.69 10.47
CA PRO A 8 -9.11 -13.10 11.87
C PRO A 8 -9.77 -12.04 12.78
N GLU A 9 -10.58 -12.49 13.74
CA GLU A 9 -11.35 -11.61 14.63
C GLU A 9 -10.46 -10.66 15.44
N ASP A 10 -9.30 -11.12 15.89
CA ASP A 10 -8.32 -10.32 16.63
C ASP A 10 -7.77 -9.14 15.80
N LEU A 11 -7.71 -9.28 14.47
CA LEU A 11 -7.32 -8.19 13.59
C LEU A 11 -8.47 -7.22 13.33
N LEU A 12 -9.72 -7.67 13.33
CA LEU A 12 -10.88 -6.80 13.13
C LEU A 12 -11.10 -5.80 14.27
N GLU A 13 -10.57 -6.08 15.46
CA GLU A 13 -10.54 -5.14 16.58
C GLU A 13 -9.48 -4.04 16.35
N LYS A 14 -8.28 -4.46 15.92
CA LYS A 14 -7.10 -3.60 15.78
C LYS A 14 -7.03 -2.83 14.47
N TYR A 15 -7.72 -3.29 13.43
CA TYR A 15 -7.63 -2.75 12.09
C TYR A 15 -9.00 -2.62 11.43
N GLU A 16 -9.14 -1.62 10.56
CA GLU A 16 -10.21 -1.57 9.56
C GLU A 16 -9.70 -2.07 8.20
N PHE A 17 -10.57 -2.69 7.42
CA PHE A 17 -10.24 -3.27 6.12
C PHE A 17 -11.21 -2.80 5.06
N HIS A 18 -10.69 -2.34 3.93
CA HIS A 18 -11.48 -1.93 2.77
C HIS A 18 -10.98 -2.67 1.53
N ASN A 19 -11.84 -3.50 0.97
CA ASN A 19 -11.52 -4.41 -0.13
C ASN A 19 -11.98 -3.83 -1.47
N TYR A 20 -11.05 -3.59 -2.39
CA TYR A 20 -11.32 -3.07 -3.74
C TYR A 20 -10.90 -4.09 -4.81
N ASN A 21 -11.76 -4.26 -5.83
CA ASN A 21 -11.56 -5.18 -6.96
C ASN A 21 -11.16 -6.62 -6.52
N HIS A 22 -11.78 -7.12 -5.45
CA HIS A 22 -11.57 -8.47 -4.93
C HIS A 22 -10.13 -8.77 -4.47
N ALA A 23 -9.41 -7.76 -3.97
CA ALA A 23 -8.04 -7.92 -3.51
C ALA A 23 -7.91 -8.97 -2.42
N LEU A 24 -8.82 -8.99 -1.44
CA LEU A 24 -8.78 -9.94 -0.34
C LEU A 24 -9.01 -11.38 -0.84
N GLU A 25 -9.94 -11.59 -1.76
CA GLU A 25 -10.19 -12.88 -2.37
C GLU A 25 -8.95 -13.35 -3.17
N ILE A 26 -8.35 -12.46 -3.95
CA ILE A 26 -7.14 -12.78 -4.72
C ILE A 26 -5.99 -13.15 -3.77
N ILE A 27 -5.70 -12.31 -2.77
CA ILE A 27 -4.60 -12.52 -1.83
C ILE A 27 -4.82 -13.80 -1.03
N THR A 28 -6.00 -14.01 -0.45
CA THR A 28 -6.25 -15.18 0.41
C THR A 28 -6.30 -16.50 -0.36
N GLN A 29 -6.73 -16.50 -1.62
CA GLN A 29 -6.88 -17.74 -2.40
C GLN A 29 -5.67 -18.06 -3.27
N ALA A 30 -5.07 -17.07 -3.92
CA ALA A 30 -3.94 -17.28 -4.83
C ALA A 30 -2.58 -17.09 -4.14
N PHE A 31 -2.53 -16.32 -3.05
CA PHE A 31 -1.30 -15.99 -2.30
C PHE A 31 -1.44 -16.26 -0.79
N PRO A 32 -1.88 -17.48 -0.38
CA PRO A 32 -2.19 -17.76 1.02
C PRO A 32 -0.98 -17.68 1.95
N GLU A 33 0.24 -17.93 1.45
CA GLU A 33 1.48 -17.77 2.24
C GLU A 33 1.75 -16.30 2.56
N GLU A 34 1.71 -15.44 1.55
CA GLU A 34 1.83 -13.98 1.71
C GLU A 34 0.75 -13.44 2.65
N TRP A 35 -0.50 -13.90 2.50
CA TRP A 35 -1.57 -13.50 3.40
C TRP A 35 -1.27 -13.84 4.87
N ASN A 36 -0.82 -15.07 5.15
CA ASN A 36 -0.50 -15.51 6.50
C ASN A 36 0.67 -14.72 7.11
N GLU A 37 1.65 -14.34 6.29
CA GLU A 37 2.77 -13.49 6.71
C GLU A 37 2.33 -12.07 7.01
N LEU A 38 1.46 -11.48 6.18
CA LEU A 38 0.84 -10.18 6.44
C LEU A 38 0.00 -10.20 7.72
N VAL A 39 -0.82 -11.22 7.94
CA VAL A 39 -1.56 -11.43 9.20
C VAL A 39 -0.60 -11.51 10.38
N THR A 40 0.51 -12.23 10.24
CA THR A 40 1.55 -12.32 11.28
C THR A 40 2.20 -10.97 11.56
N CYS A 41 2.48 -10.18 10.53
CA CYS A 41 3.00 -8.83 10.65
C CYS A 41 2.03 -7.90 11.40
N LEU A 42 0.76 -7.90 10.99
CA LEU A 42 -0.30 -7.12 11.65
C LEU A 42 -0.47 -7.50 13.12
N ARG A 43 -0.36 -8.79 13.47
CA ARG A 43 -0.44 -9.25 14.87
C ARG A 43 0.75 -8.81 15.71
N LYS A 44 1.94 -8.77 15.12
CA LYS A 44 3.18 -8.37 15.81
C LYS A 44 3.35 -6.86 15.93
N LEU A 45 2.61 -6.08 15.16
CA LEU A 45 2.65 -4.63 15.27
C LEU A 45 2.22 -4.19 16.68
N ASN A 46 3.13 -3.52 17.36
CA ASN A 46 2.90 -2.91 18.65
C ASN A 46 3.33 -1.45 18.58
N ILE A 47 2.41 -0.50 18.81
CA ILE A 47 2.72 0.93 18.80
C ILE A 47 2.59 1.43 20.23
N SER A 48 3.62 2.10 20.74
CA SER A 48 3.60 2.75 22.04
C SER A 48 3.33 4.26 21.89
N VAL A 49 2.88 4.90 22.95
CA VAL A 49 2.78 6.37 23.05
C VAL A 49 4.15 7.01 22.77
N SER A 50 5.23 6.39 23.24
CA SER A 50 6.60 6.82 22.94
C SER A 50 6.91 6.84 21.44
N ASP A 51 6.46 5.83 20.67
CA ASP A 51 6.64 5.81 19.22
C ASP A 51 5.92 6.98 18.55
N LEU A 52 4.76 7.37 19.08
CA LEU A 52 3.96 8.48 18.56
C LEU A 52 4.60 9.84 18.86
N GLN A 53 5.17 10.00 20.06
CA GLN A 53 5.83 11.20 20.58
C GLN A 53 7.20 11.48 19.94
N ALA A 54 7.92 10.44 19.51
CA ALA A 54 9.24 10.56 18.90
C ALA A 54 9.27 11.64 17.80
N ALA A 55 10.33 12.44 17.75
CA ALA A 55 10.43 13.58 16.83
C ALA A 55 10.28 13.15 15.35
N GLY A 56 9.79 14.08 14.51
CA GLY A 56 9.64 13.85 13.07
C GLY A 56 10.99 13.78 12.34
N GLY A 57 11.05 12.91 11.34
CA GLY A 57 12.23 12.46 10.59
C GLY A 57 11.90 11.06 10.07
N ASN A 58 12.66 10.47 9.15
CA ASN A 58 12.42 9.11 8.60
C ASN A 58 12.50 7.97 9.66
N GLU A 59 12.35 8.27 10.95
CA GLU A 59 12.67 7.43 12.10
C GLU A 59 11.56 7.43 13.16
N THR A 60 10.27 7.60 12.79
CA THR A 60 9.28 6.91 13.63
C THR A 60 9.62 5.43 13.54
N ASN A 61 9.76 4.71 14.66
CA ASN A 61 10.12 3.28 14.63
C ASN A 61 9.05 2.40 13.95
N ILE A 62 7.92 2.96 13.52
CA ILE A 62 6.78 2.21 13.02
C ILE A 62 7.11 1.48 11.71
N PRO A 63 7.60 2.12 10.62
CA PRO A 63 8.09 1.41 9.43
C PRO A 63 9.08 0.28 9.74
N LYS A 64 10.04 0.54 10.64
CA LYS A 64 11.01 -0.47 11.06
C LYS A 64 10.37 -1.71 11.71
N LYS A 65 9.24 -1.55 12.41
CA LYS A 65 8.51 -2.70 12.97
C LYS A 65 7.90 -3.60 11.89
N PHE A 66 7.59 -3.06 10.71
CA PHE A 66 7.18 -3.87 9.56
C PHE A 66 8.40 -4.55 8.92
N ASP A 67 9.51 -3.80 8.74
CA ASP A 67 10.80 -4.34 8.26
C ASP A 67 11.23 -5.57 9.05
N ASP A 68 11.26 -5.46 10.38
CA ASP A 68 11.72 -6.50 11.30
C ASP A 68 10.91 -7.80 11.20
N VAL A 69 9.67 -7.73 10.72
CA VAL A 69 8.80 -8.90 10.54
C VAL A 69 8.82 -9.41 9.10
N LEU A 70 8.73 -8.52 8.11
CA LEU A 70 8.56 -8.89 6.71
C LEU A 70 9.88 -9.29 6.03
N TYR A 71 11.02 -8.69 6.39
CA TYR A 71 12.31 -9.07 5.80
C TYR A 71 12.68 -10.54 6.06
N PRO A 72 12.53 -11.09 7.29
CA PRO A 72 12.74 -12.52 7.52
C PRO A 72 11.86 -13.45 6.67
N PHE A 73 10.66 -13.00 6.29
CA PHE A 73 9.75 -13.73 5.40
C PHE A 73 10.10 -13.61 3.91
N GLY A 74 11.12 -12.82 3.55
CA GLY A 74 11.58 -12.69 2.16
C GLY A 74 10.96 -11.52 1.39
N TRP A 75 10.12 -10.69 2.02
CA TRP A 75 9.65 -9.44 1.43
C TRP A 75 10.82 -8.46 1.29
N ARG A 76 10.86 -7.70 0.21
CA ARG A 76 11.96 -6.76 -0.06
C ARG A 76 11.42 -5.45 -0.62
N GLU A 77 12.07 -4.35 -0.26
CA GLU A 77 11.97 -3.12 -1.04
C GLU A 77 12.55 -3.39 -2.44
N ILE A 78 11.76 -3.12 -3.48
CA ILE A 78 12.17 -3.36 -4.86
C ILE A 78 11.90 -2.10 -5.69
N ARG A 79 12.95 -1.64 -6.37
CA ARG A 79 12.82 -0.72 -7.49
C ARG A 79 12.50 -1.51 -8.74
N ILE A 80 11.37 -1.21 -9.37
CA ILE A 80 10.91 -1.85 -10.61
C ILE A 80 11.08 -0.87 -11.74
N SER A 81 11.81 -1.27 -12.79
CA SER A 81 11.94 -0.47 -14.00
C SER A 81 11.77 -1.30 -15.27
N GLY A 82 11.28 -0.69 -16.34
CA GLY A 82 11.14 -1.35 -17.64
C GLY A 82 10.80 -0.37 -18.76
N ASP A 83 11.24 -0.69 -19.96
CA ASP A 83 11.01 0.10 -21.17
C ASP A 83 9.84 -0.48 -21.97
N LEU A 84 9.11 0.37 -22.70
CA LEU A 84 8.07 -0.06 -23.63
C LEU A 84 8.59 0.00 -25.06
N HIS A 85 8.82 -1.18 -25.64
CA HIS A 85 9.21 -1.30 -27.04
C HIS A 85 7.98 -1.42 -27.96
N ILE A 86 7.75 -0.39 -28.76
CA ILE A 86 6.64 -0.28 -29.71
C ILE A 86 7.16 -0.59 -31.11
N LYS A 87 6.49 -1.50 -31.83
CA LYS A 87 6.87 -1.92 -33.19
C LYS A 87 5.68 -1.77 -34.14
N PHE A 88 5.91 -1.13 -35.28
CA PHE A 88 4.87 -0.86 -36.28
C PHE A 88 5.04 -1.78 -37.50
N PHE A 89 4.08 -2.69 -37.72
CA PHE A 89 4.10 -3.65 -38.82
C PHE A 89 3.12 -3.23 -39.91
N PRO A 90 3.59 -2.90 -41.14
CA PRO A 90 2.70 -2.51 -42.22
C PRO A 90 1.97 -3.75 -42.75
N ARG A 91 0.79 -3.54 -43.33
CA ARG A 91 0.07 -4.60 -44.05
C ARG A 91 0.88 -5.00 -45.30
N GLN A 92 0.97 -6.31 -45.58
CA GLN A 92 1.50 -6.79 -46.85
C GLN A 92 0.55 -6.38 -47.98
N ALA A 93 1.08 -5.86 -49.09
CA ALA A 93 0.27 -5.45 -50.24
C ALA A 93 -0.64 -6.60 -50.70
N ASP A 94 -1.86 -6.26 -51.13
CA ASP A 94 -2.85 -7.16 -51.74
C ASP A 94 -3.39 -8.32 -50.87
N GLN A 95 -2.98 -8.45 -49.60
CA GLN A 95 -3.47 -9.49 -48.69
C GLN A 95 -4.11 -8.90 -47.43
N ARG A 96 -5.45 -8.90 -47.36
CA ARG A 96 -6.18 -8.50 -46.14
C ARG A 96 -5.81 -9.44 -44.98
N GLY A 97 -5.50 -8.86 -43.81
CA GLY A 97 -5.22 -9.60 -42.59
C GLY A 97 -3.79 -10.16 -42.45
N ARG A 98 -2.89 -9.88 -43.40
CA ARG A 98 -1.46 -10.27 -43.30
C ARG A 98 -0.56 -9.04 -43.15
N PHE A 99 0.32 -9.09 -42.16
CA PHE A 99 1.27 -8.01 -41.82
C PHE A 99 2.70 -8.46 -42.13
N SER A 100 3.62 -7.51 -42.31
CA SER A 100 5.05 -7.80 -42.45
C SER A 100 5.59 -8.53 -41.21
N ASN A 101 6.60 -9.37 -41.40
CA ASN A 101 7.36 -9.96 -40.28
C ASN A 101 8.40 -8.99 -39.72
N GLU A 102 8.77 -7.96 -40.49
CA GLU A 102 9.69 -6.91 -40.07
C GLU A 102 8.93 -5.59 -39.86
N PRO A 103 9.18 -4.88 -38.75
CA PRO A 103 8.59 -3.57 -38.52
C PRO A 103 9.18 -2.53 -39.48
N PHE A 104 8.38 -1.57 -39.92
CA PHE A 104 8.88 -0.44 -40.72
C PHE A 104 9.37 0.72 -39.84
N GLU A 105 8.90 0.76 -38.59
CA GLU A 105 9.27 1.73 -37.57
C GLU A 105 9.26 1.05 -36.20
N GLU A 106 10.22 1.41 -35.36
CA GLU A 106 10.31 0.97 -33.96
C GLU A 106 10.57 2.19 -33.08
N ARG A 107 9.96 2.22 -31.90
CA ARG A 107 10.18 3.25 -30.89
C ARG A 107 10.27 2.61 -29.51
N VAL A 108 11.28 2.99 -28.75
CA VAL A 108 11.38 2.63 -27.33
C VAL A 108 10.97 3.84 -26.50
N ILE A 109 10.07 3.63 -25.54
CA ILE A 109 9.82 4.57 -24.45
C ILE A 109 10.60 4.05 -23.25
N GLU A 110 11.76 4.67 -23.01
CA GLU A 110 12.58 4.36 -21.84
C GLU A 110 11.83 4.66 -20.56
N GLN A 111 12.05 3.86 -19.50
CA GLN A 111 11.50 4.09 -18.17
C GLN A 111 9.96 4.21 -18.18
N TYR A 112 9.30 3.45 -19.07
CA TYR A 112 7.84 3.39 -19.12
C TYR A 112 7.24 2.89 -17.80
N ILE A 113 7.91 1.89 -17.23
CA ILE A 113 7.78 1.49 -15.84
C ILE A 113 8.95 2.18 -15.14
N ASP A 114 8.73 3.32 -14.50
CA ASP A 114 9.66 3.96 -13.56
C ASP A 114 8.80 4.57 -12.45
N GLY A 115 8.12 3.66 -11.76
CA GLY A 115 7.21 3.99 -10.69
C GLY A 115 7.95 4.34 -9.40
N HIS A 116 7.17 4.66 -8.39
CA HIS A 116 7.70 4.72 -7.03
C HIS A 116 8.17 3.33 -6.58
N ASN A 117 9.23 3.30 -5.77
CA ASN A 117 9.62 2.08 -5.05
C ASN A 117 8.41 1.58 -4.26
N ILE A 118 8.20 0.28 -4.25
CA ILE A 118 7.25 -0.35 -3.34
C ILE A 118 8.03 -0.72 -2.09
N ASP A 119 7.52 -0.37 -0.91
CA ASP A 119 8.18 -0.71 0.36
C ASP A 119 8.47 -2.21 0.45
N PHE A 120 7.50 -3.05 0.05
CA PHE A 120 7.66 -4.49 0.08
C PHE A 120 6.96 -5.17 -1.11
N LEU A 121 7.72 -5.97 -1.85
CA LEU A 121 7.20 -6.89 -2.85
C LEU A 121 7.65 -8.32 -2.52
N LYS A 122 6.70 -9.25 -2.55
CA LYS A 122 6.98 -10.69 -2.54
C LYS A 122 6.09 -11.36 -3.57
N ASN A 123 6.72 -12.15 -4.45
CA ASN A 123 6.06 -12.78 -5.59
C ASN A 123 5.24 -11.76 -6.39
N ARG A 124 3.91 -11.82 -6.31
CA ARG A 124 2.99 -10.93 -7.04
C ARG A 124 2.12 -10.09 -6.11
N VAL A 125 2.48 -9.97 -4.84
CA VAL A 125 1.77 -9.13 -3.85
C VAL A 125 2.65 -7.95 -3.46
N ALA A 126 2.18 -6.74 -3.75
CA ALA A 126 2.80 -5.50 -3.30
C ALA A 126 2.21 -5.08 -1.95
N PHE A 127 3.04 -4.52 -1.07
CA PHE A 127 2.65 -3.96 0.21
C PHE A 127 3.35 -2.61 0.41
N ASP A 128 2.59 -1.63 0.85
CA ASP A 128 3.06 -0.25 1.06
C ASP A 128 2.56 0.29 2.39
N LEU A 129 3.45 0.90 3.17
CA LEU A 129 3.14 1.47 4.49
C LEU A 129 3.17 3.00 4.44
N GLU A 130 2.00 3.58 4.54
CA GLU A 130 1.82 5.02 4.58
C GLU A 130 1.44 5.52 5.97
N TRP A 131 2.46 5.82 6.78
CA TRP A 131 2.27 6.22 8.18
C TRP A 131 1.87 7.68 8.36
N ASN A 132 2.68 8.64 7.87
CA ASN A 132 2.46 10.07 8.13
C ASN A 132 3.11 10.97 7.06
N SER A 133 3.16 10.49 5.82
CA SER A 133 3.69 11.23 4.66
C SER A 133 2.73 12.34 4.25
N LYS A 134 3.14 13.21 3.32
CA LYS A 134 2.23 14.20 2.71
C LYS A 134 1.25 13.52 1.75
N ASP A 135 0.03 14.04 1.65
CA ASP A 135 -1.07 13.47 0.84
C ASP A 135 -0.75 13.16 -0.64
N GLN A 136 0.27 13.78 -1.25
CA GLN A 136 0.66 13.52 -2.64
C GLN A 136 1.17 12.09 -2.85
N THR A 137 1.56 11.43 -1.76
CA THR A 137 2.10 10.08 -1.77
C THR A 137 1.09 9.05 -2.29
N PHE A 138 -0.15 9.00 -1.79
CA PHE A 138 -1.13 8.01 -2.26
C PHE A 138 -1.42 8.04 -3.76
N ASP A 139 -1.37 9.21 -4.40
CA ASP A 139 -1.61 9.30 -5.84
C ASP A 139 -0.49 8.64 -6.64
N ARG A 140 0.74 8.78 -6.15
CA ARG A 140 1.92 8.14 -6.71
C ARG A 140 1.90 6.63 -6.46
N ASP A 141 1.57 6.19 -5.25
CA ASP A 141 1.62 4.77 -4.90
C ASP A 141 0.52 3.99 -5.64
N LEU A 142 -0.70 4.54 -5.72
CA LEU A 142 -1.78 3.96 -6.51
C LEU A 142 -1.48 3.94 -8.01
N LEU A 143 -0.81 4.96 -8.53
CA LEU A 143 -0.36 4.98 -9.92
C LEU A 143 0.70 3.89 -10.16
N ALA A 144 1.67 3.73 -9.25
CA ALA A 144 2.69 2.70 -9.33
C ALA A 144 2.06 1.29 -9.30
N MET A 145 1.23 0.99 -8.30
CA MET A 145 0.53 -0.30 -8.20
C MET A 145 -0.35 -0.58 -9.42
N ARG A 146 -1.00 0.43 -9.98
CA ARG A 146 -1.74 0.29 -11.24
C ARG A 146 -0.82 -0.11 -12.39
N THR A 147 0.28 0.61 -12.60
CA THR A 147 1.23 0.30 -13.68
C THR A 147 1.80 -1.11 -13.52
N TYR A 148 2.18 -1.50 -12.31
CA TYR A 148 2.71 -2.83 -12.05
C TYR A 148 1.67 -3.94 -12.29
N TYR A 149 0.40 -3.68 -12.00
CA TYR A 149 -0.68 -4.60 -12.34
C TYR A 149 -0.94 -4.68 -13.85
N ASP A 150 -1.03 -3.53 -14.54
CA ASP A 150 -1.26 -3.46 -15.98
C ASP A 150 -0.12 -4.13 -16.79
N CYS A 151 1.10 -4.16 -16.23
CA CYS A 151 2.26 -4.86 -16.77
C CYS A 151 2.41 -6.31 -16.28
N ASP A 152 1.40 -6.87 -15.61
CA ASP A 152 1.39 -8.24 -15.06
C ASP A 152 2.55 -8.54 -14.08
N ILE A 153 3.06 -7.53 -13.37
CA ILE A 153 4.12 -7.70 -12.35
C ILE A 153 3.52 -8.08 -11.00
N ILE A 154 2.39 -7.46 -10.63
CA ILE A 154 1.65 -7.77 -9.40
C ILE A 154 0.22 -8.20 -9.72
N SER A 155 -0.38 -8.97 -8.82
CA SER A 155 -1.79 -9.38 -8.88
C SER A 155 -2.66 -8.63 -7.86
N ALA A 156 -2.08 -8.14 -6.77
CA ALA A 156 -2.76 -7.32 -5.78
C ALA A 156 -1.78 -6.43 -5.01
N GLY A 157 -2.27 -5.28 -4.53
CA GLY A 157 -1.59 -4.39 -3.61
C GLY A 157 -2.27 -4.34 -2.24
N VAL A 158 -1.47 -4.13 -1.20
CA VAL A 158 -1.93 -3.86 0.17
C VAL A 158 -1.37 -2.50 0.58
N ILE A 159 -2.23 -1.59 1.03
CA ILE A 159 -1.80 -0.28 1.55
C ILE A 159 -2.22 -0.19 3.00
N ILE A 160 -1.25 0.01 3.88
CA ILE A 160 -1.49 0.22 5.31
C ILE A 160 -1.34 1.69 5.64
N THR A 161 -2.31 2.26 6.34
CA THR A 161 -2.24 3.64 6.83
C THR A 161 -2.97 3.81 8.15
N ARG A 162 -2.98 5.02 8.69
CA ARG A 162 -3.67 5.36 9.94
C ARG A 162 -5.17 5.42 9.74
N SER A 163 -5.94 4.80 10.63
CA SER A 163 -7.38 5.04 10.74
C SER A 163 -7.65 6.44 11.29
N GLN A 164 -8.85 6.97 11.03
CA GLN A 164 -9.32 8.22 11.62
C GLN A 164 -9.39 8.15 13.15
N GLU A 165 -9.64 6.96 13.72
CA GLU A 165 -9.76 6.74 15.17
C GLU A 165 -8.49 7.12 15.95
N LEU A 166 -7.31 7.05 15.30
CA LEU A 166 -6.06 7.46 15.95
C LEU A 166 -6.03 8.96 16.30
N ASN A 167 -6.89 9.78 15.71
CA ASN A 167 -7.01 11.19 16.09
C ASN A 167 -7.41 11.38 17.55
N ASP A 168 -8.12 10.43 18.16
CA ASP A 168 -8.49 10.52 19.57
C ASP A 168 -7.25 10.34 20.48
N VAL A 169 -6.36 9.44 20.08
CA VAL A 169 -5.03 9.28 20.70
C VAL A 169 -4.19 10.55 20.49
N PHE A 170 -4.15 11.08 19.26
CA PHE A 170 -3.29 12.23 18.96
C PHE A 170 -3.72 13.54 19.63
N LYS A 171 -5.00 13.67 19.99
CA LYS A 171 -5.53 14.82 20.74
C LYS A 171 -5.21 14.75 22.24
N THR A 172 -5.01 13.55 22.78
CA THR A 172 -4.80 13.31 24.22
C THR A 172 -3.31 13.16 24.57
N VAL A 173 -2.54 12.48 23.72
CA VAL A 173 -1.09 12.33 23.89
C VAL A 173 -0.38 13.68 23.68
N LEU A 174 0.41 14.07 24.68
CA LEU A 174 1.21 15.30 24.67
C LEU A 174 2.64 15.04 24.20
N ASP A 175 3.25 15.99 23.52
CA ASP A 175 4.69 16.00 23.24
C ASP A 175 5.51 16.57 24.41
N HIS A 176 6.83 16.67 24.22
CA HIS A 176 7.76 17.21 25.22
C HIS A 176 7.49 18.68 25.60
N ASP A 177 6.76 19.45 24.77
CA ASP A 177 6.34 20.82 25.08
C ASP A 177 4.98 20.87 25.81
N GLY A 178 4.40 19.72 26.15
CA GLY A 178 3.08 19.61 26.75
C GLY A 178 1.92 19.91 25.78
N LYS A 179 2.14 19.82 24.47
CA LYS A 179 1.10 20.08 23.45
C LYS A 179 0.60 18.77 22.83
N PRO A 180 -0.69 18.66 22.46
CA PRO A 180 -1.18 17.49 21.75
C PRO A 180 -0.39 17.20 20.46
N ILE A 181 -0.05 15.94 20.25
CA ILE A 181 0.70 15.50 19.06
C ILE A 181 -0.12 15.60 17.76
N MET A 182 -1.42 15.91 17.83
CA MET A 182 -2.31 16.13 16.68
C MET A 182 -1.72 17.09 15.64
N ARG A 183 -0.94 18.09 16.07
CA ARG A 183 -0.24 19.03 15.17
C ARG A 183 0.69 18.33 14.17
N LYS A 184 1.29 17.19 14.54
CA LYS A 184 2.19 16.36 13.72
C LYS A 184 1.42 15.46 12.75
N TYR A 185 0.20 15.06 13.13
CA TYR A 185 -0.61 14.02 12.49
C TYR A 185 -1.85 14.59 11.78
N GLY A 186 -1.82 15.89 11.47
CA GLY A 186 -2.95 16.67 11.00
C GLY A 186 -3.43 16.34 9.59
N ALA A 187 -4.47 17.04 9.13
CA ALA A 187 -5.26 16.71 7.94
C ALA A 187 -4.52 16.76 6.57
N SER A 188 -3.27 17.24 6.54
CA SER A 188 -2.40 17.27 5.35
C SER A 188 -1.53 16.02 5.19
N THR A 189 -1.56 15.12 6.17
CA THR A 189 -0.82 13.86 6.19
C THR A 189 -1.68 12.69 5.74
N THR A 190 -1.06 11.59 5.32
CA THR A 190 -1.74 10.37 4.88
C THR A 190 -2.53 9.70 6.00
N TRP A 191 -3.80 9.40 5.76
CA TRP A 191 -4.68 8.60 6.61
C TRP A 191 -5.81 8.01 5.78
N MET A 192 -6.59 7.09 6.36
CA MET A 192 -7.57 6.28 5.64
C MET A 192 -8.57 7.10 4.82
N GLY A 193 -9.12 8.21 5.33
CA GLY A 193 -10.07 9.03 4.58
C GLY A 193 -9.49 9.65 3.30
N LYS A 194 -8.19 9.94 3.28
CA LYS A 194 -7.48 10.44 2.09
C LYS A 194 -7.24 9.33 1.07
N LEU A 195 -7.00 8.11 1.53
CA LEU A 195 -6.87 6.93 0.68
C LEU A 195 -8.22 6.52 0.08
N LEU A 196 -9.26 6.40 0.91
CA LEU A 196 -10.61 6.02 0.49
C LEU A 196 -11.18 6.98 -0.55
N TYR A 197 -10.98 8.29 -0.41
CA TYR A 197 -11.39 9.25 -1.43
C TYR A 197 -10.84 8.92 -2.83
N ARG A 198 -9.58 8.48 -2.89
CA ARG A 198 -8.88 8.12 -4.14
C ARG A 198 -9.29 6.76 -4.67
N LEU A 199 -9.41 5.76 -3.80
CA LEU A 199 -9.88 4.42 -4.17
C LEU A 199 -11.33 4.46 -4.66
N ASN A 200 -12.20 5.23 -4.00
CA ASN A 200 -13.58 5.45 -4.44
C ASN A 200 -13.65 6.16 -5.80
N SER A 201 -12.67 7.04 -6.06
CA SER A 201 -12.49 7.69 -7.37
C SER A 201 -11.72 6.83 -8.37
N ARG A 202 -11.48 5.54 -8.06
CA ARG A 202 -10.84 4.54 -8.93
C ARG A 202 -9.43 4.91 -9.39
N ARG A 203 -8.64 5.60 -8.55
CA ARG A 203 -7.25 5.95 -8.91
C ARG A 203 -6.32 4.73 -9.07
N ASN A 204 -6.67 3.60 -8.46
CA ASN A 204 -6.00 2.30 -8.66
C ASN A 204 -6.32 1.64 -10.02
N GLY A 205 -7.25 2.18 -10.81
CA GLY A 205 -7.69 1.56 -12.07
C GLY A 205 -8.22 0.14 -11.86
N GLY A 206 -7.64 -0.81 -12.59
CA GLY A 206 -7.97 -2.24 -12.50
C GLY A 206 -7.31 -2.96 -11.33
N CYS A 207 -6.22 -2.41 -10.76
CA CYS A 207 -5.41 -3.09 -9.76
C CYS A 207 -6.22 -3.39 -8.48
N PRO A 208 -6.27 -4.65 -8.02
CA PRO A 208 -6.86 -5.02 -6.72
C PRO A 208 -6.07 -4.42 -5.57
N ILE A 209 -6.76 -3.68 -4.70
CA ILE A 209 -6.18 -3.04 -3.52
C ILE A 209 -6.93 -3.45 -2.25
N LEU A 210 -6.19 -3.92 -1.25
CA LEU A 210 -6.65 -4.06 0.12
C LEU A 210 -6.10 -2.89 0.95
N ALA A 211 -6.96 -1.97 1.36
CA ALA A 211 -6.57 -0.88 2.26
C ALA A 211 -6.82 -1.29 3.73
N VAL A 212 -5.81 -1.11 4.57
CA VAL A 212 -5.83 -1.49 5.99
C VAL A 212 -5.55 -0.26 6.85
N GLY A 213 -6.47 0.05 7.77
CA GLY A 213 -6.34 1.20 8.67
C GLY A 213 -5.98 0.75 10.08
N ILE A 214 -4.87 1.27 10.61
CA ILE A 214 -4.42 1.03 11.99
C ILE A 214 -5.34 1.79 12.94
N ARG A 215 -6.05 1.10 13.84
CA ARG A 215 -6.94 1.72 14.83
C ARG A 215 -6.22 2.02 16.15
N LYS A 216 -6.91 2.75 17.04
CA LYS A 216 -6.41 3.08 18.38
C LYS A 216 -6.09 1.85 19.24
N ALA A 217 -6.75 0.72 19.00
CA ALA A 217 -6.46 -0.55 19.68
C ALA A 217 -5.07 -1.14 19.35
N CYS A 218 -4.34 -0.60 18.37
CA CYS A 218 -2.92 -0.93 18.14
C CYS A 218 -1.97 -0.19 19.07
N ILE A 219 -2.45 0.79 19.85
CA ILE A 219 -1.63 1.55 20.80
C ILE A 219 -1.66 0.82 22.16
N SER A 220 -0.54 0.25 22.57
CA SER A 220 -0.50 -0.72 23.68
C SER A 220 -0.59 -0.12 25.08
N ASP A 221 -0.17 1.12 25.23
CA ASP A 221 0.02 1.84 26.51
C ASP A 221 -0.83 3.12 26.56
N TRP A 222 -1.91 3.18 25.77
CA TRP A 222 -2.89 4.26 25.79
C TRP A 222 -4.26 3.73 26.17
N THR A 223 -4.93 4.43 27.09
CA THR A 223 -6.28 4.10 27.56
C THR A 223 -7.25 5.20 27.15
N GLU A 224 -8.43 4.82 26.66
CA GLU A 224 -9.46 5.80 26.33
C GLU A 224 -10.06 6.43 27.59
N GLY A 225 -10.00 7.77 27.68
CA GLY A 225 -10.61 8.54 28.77
C GLY A 225 -9.67 8.89 29.94
N GLU A 226 -8.38 8.55 29.84
CA GLU A 226 -7.30 9.14 30.66
C GLU A 226 -6.75 10.42 30.02
#